data_AF-A0A0F8Y9U1-F1
#
_entry.id   AF-A0A0F8Y9U1-F1
#
_cell.length_a   1.000
_cell.length_b   1.000
_cell.length_c   1.000
_cell.angle_alpha   90.00
_cell.angle_beta   90.00
_cell.angle_gamma   90.00
#
_symmetry.space_group_name_H-M   'P 1'
#
loop_
_entity.id
_entity.type
_entity.pdbx_description
1 polymer ?
#
loop_
_entity_poly.entity_id
_entity_poly.type
_entity_poly.pdbx_seq_one_letter_code
_entity_poly.pdbx_strand_id
1 'polypeptide(L)'
;IEQPGFEADDLIGSLVERFGSTKNLQITILTGDLDALQLVSGDDITVLTFKKGVSQTITYDERQVVERYGIKPEQLVDYKGLVGDPSDNIPGVPGIGPKTATQLLKEYHSIEKTYANIKKIKSAATVKKLTEHKEQALLSKQLAIIRRDIPCNVSLIDISYTPSYRALIPYLKKLEFFSLIGRLTSTNYKNFKPKKAVMVVGKTVTKKILRSAEIKVAFQWKPILKQLKQIHDIATDSLFDTAIAGWLLDPDKKITEPELFARRWLGRVPKKKVEFLSELYNILTYALHKERLENIFWNIEMPIIPVLADMEQYGITINTPALKKLRLQATKK
;
A
#
# COMPACT_ATOMS: atom_id res chain seq x y z
N ILE A 1 -5.21 -9.71 11.28
CA ILE A 1 -5.10 -11.18 11.03
C ILE A 1 -4.63 -11.77 12.34
N GLU A 2 -5.27 -12.83 12.79
CA GLU A 2 -4.88 -13.55 13.99
C GLU A 2 -4.97 -15.05 13.71
N GLN A 3 -4.04 -15.82 14.26
CA GLN A 3 -4.04 -17.27 14.19
C GLN A 3 -3.52 -17.82 15.53
N PRO A 4 -4.39 -18.38 16.39
CA PRO A 4 -3.96 -18.94 17.67
C PRO A 4 -2.92 -20.05 17.50
N GLY A 5 -1.91 -20.06 18.38
CA GLY A 5 -0.85 -21.07 18.39
C GLY A 5 0.36 -20.76 17.50
N PHE A 6 0.43 -19.56 16.92
CA PHE A 6 1.55 -19.10 16.11
C PHE A 6 1.99 -17.71 16.53
N GLU A 7 3.26 -17.40 16.28
CA GLU A 7 3.84 -16.11 16.59
C GLU A 7 3.56 -15.09 15.47
N ALA A 8 3.76 -13.80 15.77
CA ALA A 8 3.45 -12.73 14.82
C ALA A 8 4.42 -12.69 13.64
N ASP A 9 5.67 -13.04 13.87
CA ASP A 9 6.72 -13.24 12.88
C ASP A 9 6.39 -14.39 11.92
N ASP A 10 5.84 -15.51 12.41
CA ASP A 10 5.37 -16.61 11.56
C ASP A 10 4.24 -16.17 10.62
N LEU A 11 3.32 -15.35 11.13
CA LEU A 11 2.25 -14.77 10.31
C LEU A 11 2.83 -13.84 9.23
N ILE A 12 3.83 -13.01 9.59
CA ILE A 12 4.54 -12.16 8.63
C ILE A 12 5.24 -13.02 7.58
N GLY A 13 6.00 -14.04 8.01
CA GLY A 13 6.71 -14.96 7.12
C GLY A 13 5.78 -15.66 6.14
N SER A 14 4.60 -16.09 6.61
CA SER A 14 3.60 -16.74 5.77
C SER A 14 2.93 -15.79 4.77
N LEU A 15 2.73 -14.52 5.14
CA LEU A 15 2.24 -13.49 4.21
C LEU A 15 3.29 -13.15 3.15
N VAL A 16 4.56 -13.05 3.55
CA VAL A 16 5.69 -12.83 2.64
C VAL A 16 5.80 -13.99 1.65
N GLU A 17 5.73 -15.25 2.10
CA GLU A 17 5.77 -16.42 1.23
C GLU A 17 4.60 -16.42 0.23
N ARG A 18 3.40 -16.10 0.71
CA ARG A 18 2.20 -16.09 -0.12
C ARG A 18 2.21 -15.01 -1.20
N PHE A 19 2.69 -13.81 -0.88
CA PHE A 19 2.58 -12.65 -1.76
C PHE A 19 3.90 -12.24 -2.42
N GLY A 20 5.05 -12.73 -1.95
CA GLY A 20 6.39 -12.30 -2.38
C GLY A 20 6.70 -12.53 -3.86
N SER A 21 6.02 -13.49 -4.49
CA SER A 21 6.14 -13.74 -5.94
C SER A 21 5.17 -12.91 -6.81
N THR A 22 4.38 -12.01 -6.21
CA THR A 22 3.40 -11.21 -6.95
C THR A 22 4.12 -10.13 -7.76
N LYS A 23 3.90 -10.11 -9.08
CA LYS A 23 4.50 -9.09 -9.96
C LYS A 23 4.12 -7.68 -9.50
N ASN A 24 5.10 -6.78 -9.50
CA ASN A 24 4.96 -5.37 -9.12
C ASN A 24 4.51 -5.14 -7.67
N LEU A 25 4.77 -6.09 -6.77
CA LEU A 25 4.53 -5.93 -5.34
C LEU A 25 5.85 -5.82 -4.59
N GLN A 26 6.09 -4.67 -3.96
CA GLN A 26 7.16 -4.53 -2.97
C GLN A 26 6.60 -4.78 -1.57
N ILE A 27 7.32 -5.56 -0.78
CA ILE A 27 6.98 -5.90 0.59
C ILE A 27 8.05 -5.31 1.51
N THR A 28 7.62 -4.46 2.44
CA THR A 28 8.48 -3.94 3.52
C THR A 28 7.98 -4.44 4.85
N ILE A 29 8.80 -5.23 5.53
CA ILE A 29 8.52 -5.76 6.86
C ILE A 29 9.01 -4.73 7.87
N LEU A 30 8.08 -4.08 8.59
CA LEU A 30 8.42 -3.12 9.64
C LEU A 30 8.47 -3.82 10.99
N THR A 31 9.67 -4.01 11.54
CA THR A 31 9.86 -4.67 12.85
C THR A 31 11.14 -4.20 13.55
N GLY A 32 11.12 -4.25 14.89
CA GLY A 32 12.33 -4.08 15.70
C GLY A 32 13.18 -5.35 15.79
N ASP A 33 12.58 -6.49 15.46
CA ASP A 33 13.21 -7.80 15.51
C ASP A 33 14.06 -8.07 14.26
N LEU A 34 15.31 -8.48 14.46
CA LEU A 34 16.24 -8.75 13.36
C LEU A 34 16.06 -10.16 12.79
N ASP A 35 15.18 -10.98 13.36
CA ASP A 35 14.92 -12.33 12.89
C ASP A 35 14.21 -12.32 11.54
N ALA A 36 13.39 -11.29 11.31
CA ALA A 36 12.75 -11.03 10.03
C ALA A 36 13.76 -10.81 8.89
N LEU A 37 15.04 -10.54 9.17
CA LEU A 37 16.07 -10.45 8.13
C LEU A 37 16.21 -11.75 7.33
N GLN A 38 15.83 -12.92 7.89
CA GLN A 38 15.80 -14.19 7.16
C GLN A 38 14.75 -14.23 6.02
N LEU A 39 13.82 -13.27 6.00
CA LEU A 39 12.75 -13.15 4.99
C LEU A 39 13.14 -12.24 3.81
N VAL A 40 14.26 -11.51 3.93
CA VAL A 40 14.75 -10.60 2.88
C VAL A 40 15.07 -11.37 1.61
N SER A 41 14.64 -10.84 0.46
CA SER A 41 14.88 -11.44 -0.86
C SER A 41 14.96 -10.35 -1.93
N GLY A 42 16.15 -10.19 -2.51
CA GLY A 42 16.41 -9.15 -3.51
C GLY A 42 16.06 -7.74 -3.00
N ASP A 43 15.51 -6.93 -3.91
CA ASP A 43 15.03 -5.57 -3.62
C ASP A 43 13.49 -5.54 -3.37
N ASP A 44 12.80 -6.65 -3.63
CA ASP A 44 11.33 -6.74 -3.55
C ASP A 44 10.84 -6.98 -2.12
N ILE A 45 11.62 -7.70 -1.30
CA ILE A 45 11.30 -7.98 0.10
C ILE A 45 12.40 -7.40 0.99
N THR A 46 12.06 -6.34 1.73
CA THR A 46 12.99 -5.61 2.59
C THR A 46 12.50 -5.56 4.03
N VAL A 47 13.41 -5.36 4.98
CA VAL A 47 13.08 -5.16 6.40
C VAL A 47 13.43 -3.74 6.82
N LEU A 48 12.46 -3.00 7.35
CA LEU A 48 12.65 -1.68 7.93
C LEU A 48 12.70 -1.81 9.45
N THR A 49 13.82 -1.43 10.06
CA THR A 49 14.02 -1.48 11.51
C THR A 49 14.50 -0.16 12.09
N PHE A 50 14.50 -0.04 13.41
CA PHE A 50 14.88 1.16 14.14
C PHE A 50 16.34 1.08 14.58
N LYS A 51 17.17 2.06 14.19
CA LYS A 51 18.60 2.11 14.52
C LYS A 51 18.84 2.63 15.94
N LYS A 52 18.20 3.75 16.31
CA LYS A 52 18.24 4.36 17.64
C LYS A 52 16.94 5.14 17.90
N GLY A 53 16.11 4.64 18.81
CA GLY A 53 14.78 5.21 19.06
C GLY A 53 13.86 5.15 17.83
N VAL A 54 12.69 5.80 17.91
CA VAL A 54 11.64 5.70 16.87
C VAL A 54 11.90 6.54 15.62
N SER A 55 12.92 7.41 15.63
CA SER A 55 13.13 8.45 14.59
C SER A 55 14.20 8.10 13.55
N GLN A 56 15.12 7.20 13.86
CA GLN A 56 16.16 6.77 12.92
C GLN A 56 15.86 5.35 12.45
N THR A 57 15.39 5.21 11.22
CA THR A 57 15.16 3.92 10.60
C THR A 57 16.33 3.50 9.72
N ILE A 58 16.47 2.20 9.52
CA ILE A 58 17.38 1.59 8.55
C ILE A 58 16.62 0.50 7.80
N THR A 59 16.77 0.49 6.48
CA THR A 59 16.23 -0.57 5.63
C THR A 59 17.32 -1.59 5.35
N TYR A 60 16.96 -2.87 5.42
CA TYR A 60 17.78 -4.01 5.07
C TYR A 60 17.21 -4.69 3.83
N ASP A 61 17.96 -4.58 2.73
CA ASP A 61 17.95 -5.47 1.58
C ASP A 61 19.02 -6.57 1.75
N GLU A 62 19.15 -7.44 0.75
CA GLU A 62 20.12 -8.55 0.79
C GLU A 62 21.57 -8.05 0.95
N ARG A 63 21.93 -6.92 0.34
CA ARG A 63 23.28 -6.34 0.41
C ARG A 63 23.58 -5.86 1.83
N GLN A 64 22.64 -5.18 2.48
CA GLN A 64 22.84 -4.72 3.85
C GLN A 64 22.89 -5.88 4.85
N VAL A 65 22.15 -6.97 4.61
CA VAL A 65 22.27 -8.20 5.42
C VAL A 65 23.67 -8.80 5.28
N VAL A 66 24.17 -8.93 4.05
CA VAL A 66 25.52 -9.43 3.78
C VAL A 66 26.60 -8.51 4.36
N GLU A 67 26.44 -7.19 4.28
CA GLU A 67 27.37 -6.24 4.90
C GLU A 67 27.43 -6.41 6.42
N ARG A 68 26.28 -6.62 7.06
CA ARG A 68 26.17 -6.76 8.52
C ARG A 68 26.69 -8.10 9.05
N TYR A 69 26.31 -9.21 8.43
CA TYR A 69 26.60 -10.56 8.95
C TYR A 69 27.67 -11.32 8.17
N GLY A 70 28.02 -10.83 6.98
CA GLY A 70 28.91 -11.52 6.05
C GLY A 70 28.30 -12.74 5.37
N ILE A 71 26.99 -12.97 5.51
CA ILE A 71 26.27 -14.13 4.96
C ILE A 71 24.94 -13.67 4.38
N LYS A 72 24.31 -14.52 3.57
CA LYS A 72 23.03 -14.22 2.95
C LYS A 72 21.85 -14.34 3.95
N PRO A 73 20.71 -13.68 3.68
CA PRO A 73 19.47 -13.82 4.45
C PRO A 73 19.08 -15.27 4.76
N GLU A 74 19.14 -16.14 3.74
CA GLU A 74 18.82 -17.57 3.84
C GLU A 74 19.70 -18.35 4.83
N GLN A 75 20.88 -17.81 5.18
CA GLN A 75 21.85 -18.43 6.08
C GLN A 75 21.75 -17.90 7.52
N LEU A 76 20.88 -16.92 7.80
CA LEU A 76 20.77 -16.33 9.14
C LEU A 76 20.30 -17.33 10.19
N VAL A 77 19.41 -18.26 9.82
CA VAL A 77 18.95 -19.35 10.69
C VAL A 77 20.08 -20.33 11.02
N ASP A 78 20.93 -20.64 10.03
CA ASP A 78 22.14 -21.44 10.22
C ASP A 78 23.17 -20.70 11.10
N TYR A 79 23.26 -19.39 10.96
CA TYR A 79 24.13 -18.57 11.80
C TYR A 79 23.66 -18.59 13.25
N LYS A 80 22.35 -18.38 13.50
CA LYS A 80 21.76 -18.50 14.84
C LYS A 80 21.92 -19.90 15.42
N GLY A 81 21.80 -20.95 14.62
CA GLY A 81 22.05 -22.32 15.09
C GLY A 81 23.47 -22.56 15.58
N LEU A 82 24.48 -21.87 15.01
CA LEU A 82 25.87 -21.98 15.44
C LEU A 82 26.23 -21.03 16.58
N VAL A 83 25.79 -19.77 16.51
CA VAL A 83 26.18 -18.71 17.45
C VAL A 83 25.29 -18.66 18.68
N GLY A 84 24.02 -19.03 18.53
CA GLY A 84 22.97 -18.83 19.51
C GLY A 84 22.35 -17.44 19.42
N ASP A 85 21.27 -17.26 20.16
CA ASP A 85 20.62 -15.99 20.41
C ASP A 85 20.23 -15.85 21.88
N PRO A 86 20.95 -15.04 22.67
CA PRO A 86 20.62 -14.82 24.07
C PRO A 86 19.26 -14.17 24.33
N SER A 87 18.72 -13.34 23.42
CA SER A 87 17.41 -12.71 23.66
C SER A 87 16.28 -13.72 23.61
N ASP A 88 16.41 -14.73 22.75
CA ASP A 88 15.43 -15.80 22.57
C ASP A 88 15.81 -17.09 23.31
N ASN A 89 16.83 -17.00 24.19
CA ASN A 89 17.37 -18.13 24.94
C ASN A 89 17.78 -19.32 24.05
N ILE A 90 18.26 -19.03 22.84
CA ILE A 90 18.80 -20.00 21.89
C ILE A 90 20.29 -20.21 22.19
N PRO A 91 20.73 -21.42 22.59
CA PRO A 91 22.06 -21.61 23.14
C PRO A 91 23.19 -21.67 22.08
N GLY A 92 22.90 -22.07 20.84
CA GLY A 92 23.92 -22.21 19.78
C GLY A 92 24.95 -23.30 20.09
N VAL A 93 26.17 -23.19 19.55
CA VAL A 93 27.29 -24.10 19.87
C VAL A 93 28.30 -23.41 20.81
N PRO A 94 28.52 -23.94 22.02
CA PRO A 94 29.48 -23.36 22.97
C PRO A 94 30.87 -23.16 22.35
N GLY A 95 31.34 -21.91 22.39
CA GLY A 95 32.65 -21.53 21.88
C GLY A 95 32.76 -21.44 20.36
N ILE A 96 31.63 -21.41 19.63
CA ILE A 96 31.55 -20.98 18.23
C ILE A 96 30.95 -19.58 18.19
N GLY A 97 31.77 -18.57 17.90
CA GLY A 97 31.34 -17.18 17.81
C GLY A 97 31.02 -16.73 16.37
N PRO A 98 30.58 -15.46 16.21
CA PRO A 98 30.21 -14.88 14.91
C PRO A 98 31.20 -15.12 13.79
N LYS A 99 32.50 -14.87 14.03
CA LYS A 99 33.55 -15.00 13.01
C LYS A 99 33.67 -16.43 12.49
N THR A 100 33.65 -17.41 13.39
CA THR A 100 33.77 -18.83 13.03
C THR A 100 32.51 -19.30 12.31
N ALA A 101 31.32 -18.93 12.78
CA ALA A 101 30.07 -19.26 12.12
C ALA A 101 30.00 -18.69 10.70
N THR A 102 30.27 -17.40 10.51
CA THR A 102 30.31 -16.75 9.19
C THR A 102 31.32 -17.43 8.26
N GLN A 103 32.50 -17.81 8.75
CA GLN A 103 33.50 -18.51 7.93
C GLN A 103 32.99 -19.89 7.48
N LEU A 104 32.41 -20.68 8.40
CA LEU A 104 31.86 -22.00 8.09
C LEU A 104 30.71 -21.90 7.09
N LEU A 105 29.82 -20.91 7.24
CA LEU A 105 28.67 -20.72 6.34
C LEU A 105 29.06 -20.14 4.98
N LYS A 106 30.12 -19.33 4.89
CA LYS A 106 30.68 -18.94 3.59
C LYS A 106 31.25 -20.14 2.82
N GLU A 107 31.89 -21.07 3.53
CA GLU A 107 32.53 -22.22 2.90
C GLU A 107 31.53 -23.35 2.58
N TYR A 108 30.69 -23.72 3.55
CA TYR A 108 29.81 -24.88 3.47
C TYR A 108 28.34 -24.52 3.25
N HIS A 109 27.96 -23.25 3.25
CA HIS A 109 26.63 -22.72 2.94
C HIS A 109 25.54 -22.99 3.99
N SER A 110 25.50 -24.15 4.65
CA SER A 110 24.54 -24.46 5.73
C SER A 110 25.16 -25.25 6.88
N ILE A 111 24.47 -25.33 8.02
CA ILE A 111 24.86 -26.18 9.15
C ILE A 111 24.97 -27.65 8.73
N GLU A 112 23.99 -28.17 7.98
CA GLU A 112 23.97 -29.58 7.55
C GLU A 112 25.18 -29.90 6.68
N LYS A 113 25.49 -29.01 5.72
CA LYS A 113 26.67 -29.15 4.85
C LYS A 113 27.97 -29.00 5.63
N THR A 114 27.99 -28.17 6.68
CA THR A 114 29.12 -28.04 7.60
C THR A 114 29.39 -29.38 8.30
N TYR A 115 28.35 -30.03 8.83
CA TYR A 115 28.48 -31.35 9.45
C TYR A 115 28.83 -32.46 8.47
N ALA A 116 28.29 -32.43 7.25
CA ALA A 116 28.64 -33.38 6.19
C ALA A 116 30.13 -33.29 5.80
N ASN A 117 30.74 -32.10 5.93
CA ASN A 117 32.14 -31.83 5.61
C ASN A 117 33.03 -31.67 6.84
N ILE A 118 32.60 -32.14 8.02
CA ILE A 118 33.28 -31.84 9.29
C ILE A 118 34.76 -32.25 9.31
N LYS A 119 35.13 -33.32 8.58
CA LYS A 119 36.52 -33.79 8.45
C LYS A 119 37.45 -32.86 7.66
N LYS A 120 36.89 -31.93 6.87
CA LYS A 120 37.65 -30.96 6.07
C LYS A 120 37.98 -29.68 6.85
N ILE A 121 37.37 -29.49 8.03
CA ILE A 121 37.59 -28.32 8.87
C ILE A 121 38.99 -28.42 9.51
N LYS A 122 39.84 -27.42 9.22
CA LYS A 122 41.25 -27.41 9.65
C LYS A 122 41.46 -27.40 11.18
N SER A 123 40.55 -26.76 11.92
CA SER A 123 40.67 -26.60 13.37
C SER A 123 40.08 -27.80 14.10
N ALA A 124 40.96 -28.64 14.67
CA ALA A 124 40.55 -29.78 15.49
C ALA A 124 39.67 -29.37 16.70
N ALA A 125 39.93 -28.20 17.29
CA ALA A 125 39.12 -27.66 18.38
C ALA A 125 37.70 -27.29 17.92
N THR A 126 37.56 -26.73 16.71
CA THR A 126 36.26 -26.41 16.10
C THR A 126 35.49 -27.69 15.78
N VAL A 127 36.17 -28.70 15.20
CA VAL A 127 35.60 -30.01 14.93
C VAL A 127 35.06 -30.66 16.20
N LYS A 128 35.84 -30.62 17.29
CA LYS A 128 35.42 -31.17 18.60
C LYS A 128 34.14 -30.49 19.10
N LYS A 129 34.11 -29.16 19.18
CA LYS A 129 32.94 -28.39 19.63
C LYS A 129 31.69 -28.68 18.80
N LEU A 130 31.81 -28.67 17.47
CA LEU A 130 30.70 -28.96 16.57
C LEU A 130 30.19 -30.40 16.78
N THR A 131 31.10 -31.37 16.90
CA THR A 131 30.73 -32.77 17.06
C THR A 131 30.01 -33.02 18.39
N GLU A 132 30.52 -32.45 19.49
CA GLU A 132 29.94 -32.59 20.83
C GLU A 132 28.56 -31.93 20.95
N HIS A 133 28.29 -30.87 20.20
CA HIS A 133 27.06 -30.06 20.30
C HIS A 133 26.21 -30.08 19.02
N LYS A 134 26.30 -31.16 18.23
CA LYS A 134 25.59 -31.27 16.95
C LYS A 134 24.08 -31.11 17.09
N GLU A 135 23.48 -31.84 18.02
CA GLU A 135 22.03 -31.80 18.24
C GLU A 135 21.57 -30.43 18.73
N GLN A 136 22.35 -29.80 19.61
CA GLN A 136 22.08 -28.45 20.10
C GLN A 136 22.11 -27.41 18.98
N ALA A 137 23.05 -27.53 18.03
CA ALA A 137 23.14 -26.64 16.88
C ALA A 137 21.91 -26.76 15.96
N LEU A 138 21.49 -27.99 15.68
CA LEU A 138 20.34 -28.28 14.82
C LEU A 138 19.03 -27.85 15.48
N LEU A 139 18.88 -28.09 16.78
CA LEU A 139 17.74 -27.61 17.57
C LEU A 139 17.72 -26.08 17.61
N SER A 140 18.86 -25.43 17.85
CA SER A 140 18.97 -23.97 17.87
C SER A 140 18.59 -23.35 16.53
N LYS A 141 19.00 -23.99 15.42
CA LYS A 141 18.55 -23.60 14.07
C LYS A 141 17.04 -23.74 13.94
N GLN A 142 16.46 -24.86 14.36
CA GLN A 142 15.02 -25.10 14.26
C GLN A 142 14.21 -24.05 15.03
N LEU A 143 14.67 -23.66 16.22
CA LEU A 143 14.03 -22.63 17.04
C LEU A 143 14.11 -21.23 16.43
N ALA A 144 15.13 -20.96 15.60
CA ALA A 144 15.33 -19.66 14.94
C ALA A 144 14.56 -19.52 13.61
N ILE A 145 13.91 -20.57 13.12
CA ILE A 145 13.20 -20.55 11.83
C ILE A 145 11.84 -19.88 12.02
N ILE A 146 11.60 -18.80 11.27
CA ILE A 146 10.25 -18.24 11.11
C ILE A 146 9.45 -19.18 10.21
N ARG A 147 8.30 -19.65 10.68
CA ARG A 147 7.39 -20.48 9.89
C ARG A 147 6.72 -19.66 8.79
N ARG A 148 6.55 -20.28 7.63
CA ARG A 148 6.00 -19.64 6.43
C ARG A 148 4.77 -20.35 5.85
N ASP A 149 4.34 -21.40 6.53
CA ASP A 149 3.31 -22.34 6.08
C ASP A 149 1.98 -22.15 6.83
N ILE A 150 1.77 -21.00 7.48
CA ILE A 150 0.51 -20.76 8.20
C ILE A 150 -0.63 -20.54 7.20
N PRO A 151 -1.74 -21.28 7.34
CA PRO A 151 -2.92 -21.10 6.49
C PRO A 151 -3.64 -19.79 6.83
N CYS A 152 -3.25 -18.70 6.18
CA CYS A 152 -3.91 -17.40 6.29
C CYS A 152 -4.85 -17.20 5.09
N ASN A 153 -6.17 -17.35 5.25
CA ASN A 153 -7.12 -17.16 4.14
C ASN A 153 -7.50 -15.67 3.94
N VAL A 154 -6.54 -14.87 3.49
CA VAL A 154 -6.71 -13.41 3.26
C VAL A 154 -6.22 -13.00 1.88
N SER A 155 -6.85 -12.02 1.23
CA SER A 155 -6.36 -11.42 -0.01
C SER A 155 -5.74 -10.04 0.24
N LEU A 156 -4.94 -9.52 -0.71
CA LEU A 156 -4.40 -8.17 -0.64
C LEU A 156 -5.51 -7.09 -0.53
N ILE A 157 -6.70 -7.39 -1.05
CA ILE A 157 -7.87 -6.49 -0.99
C ILE A 157 -8.39 -6.42 0.45
N ASP A 158 -8.46 -7.58 1.12
CA ASP A 158 -8.97 -7.67 2.50
C ASP A 158 -8.08 -6.93 3.51
N ILE A 159 -6.78 -6.88 3.23
CA ILE A 159 -5.79 -6.20 4.08
C ILE A 159 -5.45 -4.77 3.61
N SER A 160 -6.17 -4.25 2.60
CA SER A 160 -5.98 -2.88 2.16
C SER A 160 -6.45 -1.91 3.25
N TYR A 161 -5.54 -1.03 3.69
CA TYR A 161 -5.82 -0.09 4.77
C TYR A 161 -6.22 1.28 4.23
N THR A 162 -7.33 1.83 4.71
CA THR A 162 -7.71 3.23 4.52
C THR A 162 -8.15 3.81 5.87
N PRO A 163 -7.49 4.87 6.38
CA PRO A 163 -7.79 5.39 7.71
C PRO A 163 -9.17 6.06 7.77
N SER A 164 -9.92 5.82 8.85
CA SER A 164 -11.17 6.50 9.15
C SER A 164 -11.02 7.38 10.39
N TYR A 165 -11.01 8.71 10.18
CA TYR A 165 -10.77 9.66 11.27
C TYR A 165 -12.02 10.00 12.11
N ARG A 166 -13.22 9.64 11.62
CA ARG A 166 -14.51 10.05 12.22
C ARG A 166 -14.71 9.48 13.63
N ALA A 167 -14.36 8.21 13.83
CA ALA A 167 -14.42 7.55 15.16
C ALA A 167 -13.08 7.67 15.92
N LEU A 168 -11.96 7.76 15.19
CA LEU A 168 -10.63 7.85 15.77
C LEU A 168 -10.39 9.17 16.51
N ILE A 169 -10.82 10.31 15.95
CA ILE A 169 -10.59 11.63 16.57
C ILE A 169 -11.27 11.74 17.96
N PRO A 170 -12.57 11.42 18.13
CA PRO A 170 -13.19 11.42 19.46
C PRO A 170 -12.48 10.49 20.46
N TYR A 171 -12.06 9.31 20.01
CA TYR A 171 -11.33 8.37 20.86
C TYR A 171 -9.97 8.92 21.31
N LEU A 172 -9.19 9.47 20.38
CA LEU A 172 -7.91 10.11 20.69
C LEU A 172 -8.07 11.34 21.58
N LYS A 173 -9.20 12.08 21.48
CA LYS A 173 -9.51 13.19 22.38
C LYS A 173 -9.77 12.71 23.80
N LYS A 174 -10.50 11.60 23.95
CA LYS A 174 -10.74 10.97 25.26
C LYS A 174 -9.43 10.51 25.92
N LEU A 175 -8.46 10.08 25.10
CA LEU A 175 -7.10 9.72 25.54
C LEU A 175 -6.15 10.93 25.66
N GLU A 176 -6.65 12.15 25.41
CA GLU A 176 -5.87 13.40 25.49
C GLU A 176 -4.67 13.47 24.52
N PHE A 177 -4.65 12.66 23.45
CA PHE A 177 -3.59 12.63 22.44
C PHE A 177 -3.73 13.77 21.40
N PHE A 178 -3.83 15.01 21.86
CA PHE A 178 -4.09 16.18 21.00
C PHE A 178 -2.99 16.45 19.97
N SER A 179 -1.71 16.21 20.31
CA SER A 179 -0.60 16.34 19.37
C SER A 179 -0.65 15.28 18.27
N LEU A 180 -1.06 14.05 18.59
CA LEU A 180 -1.27 12.99 17.61
C LEU A 180 -2.49 13.28 16.74
N ILE A 181 -3.58 13.79 17.29
CA ILE A 181 -4.69 14.32 16.48
C ILE A 181 -4.15 15.40 15.57
N GLY A 182 -3.37 16.36 16.09
CA GLY A 182 -2.69 17.39 15.30
C GLY A 182 -1.89 16.79 14.15
N ARG A 183 -1.08 15.75 14.38
CA ARG A 183 -0.27 15.08 13.35
C ARG A 183 -1.08 14.25 12.34
N LEU A 184 -2.06 13.48 12.81
CA LEU A 184 -2.96 12.70 11.97
C LEU A 184 -3.90 13.60 11.14
N THR A 185 -4.19 14.79 11.66
CA THR A 185 -4.98 15.83 10.99
C THR A 185 -4.12 16.93 10.39
N SER A 186 -2.78 16.78 10.38
CA SER A 186 -1.77 17.84 10.16
C SER A 186 -2.24 18.99 9.27
N THR A 187 -2.78 19.98 9.98
CA THR A 187 -2.56 21.42 9.92
C THR A 187 -2.89 22.25 8.69
N ASN A 188 -3.16 21.68 7.50
CA ASN A 188 -3.77 22.47 6.43
C ASN A 188 -5.29 22.24 6.32
N TYR A 189 -5.84 21.09 6.69
CA TYR A 189 -7.29 20.84 6.52
C TYR A 189 -8.19 21.75 7.38
N LYS A 190 -7.79 22.10 8.62
CA LYS A 190 -8.62 22.93 9.51
C LYS A 190 -8.69 24.41 9.13
N ASN A 191 -7.63 24.95 8.53
CA ASN A 191 -7.58 26.33 8.04
C ASN A 191 -7.99 26.44 6.57
N PHE A 192 -7.92 25.33 5.82
CA PHE A 192 -8.43 25.25 4.47
C PHE A 192 -9.95 25.29 4.49
N LYS A 193 -10.50 26.47 4.21
CA LYS A 193 -11.93 26.64 3.96
C LYS A 193 -12.16 26.54 2.46
N PRO A 194 -12.75 25.43 1.98
CA PRO A 194 -13.14 25.38 0.57
C PRO A 194 -14.17 26.49 0.28
N LYS A 195 -14.21 26.93 -0.98
CA LYS A 195 -15.17 27.95 -1.44
C LYS A 195 -16.60 27.47 -1.15
N LYS A 196 -17.51 28.43 -0.98
CA LYS A 196 -18.94 28.11 -0.80
C LYS A 196 -19.43 27.32 -2.01
N ALA A 197 -20.11 26.20 -1.73
CA ALA A 197 -20.50 25.24 -2.74
C ALA A 197 -21.96 24.82 -2.63
N VAL A 198 -22.56 24.50 -3.78
CA VAL A 198 -23.91 23.95 -3.93
C VAL A 198 -23.79 22.51 -4.43
N MET A 199 -24.42 21.58 -3.70
CA MET A 199 -24.41 20.17 -4.06
C MET A 199 -25.49 19.90 -5.11
N VAL A 200 -25.06 19.37 -6.26
CA VAL A 200 -25.93 19.05 -7.38
C VAL A 200 -26.28 17.57 -7.35
N VAL A 201 -27.54 17.29 -7.00
CA VAL A 201 -28.08 15.93 -6.92
C VAL A 201 -29.25 15.78 -7.89
N GLY A 202 -29.12 14.86 -8.85
CA GLY A 202 -30.18 14.52 -9.80
C GLY A 202 -30.55 15.65 -10.77
N LYS A 203 -31.81 15.69 -11.21
CA LYS A 203 -32.32 16.68 -12.20
C LYS A 203 -32.59 18.08 -11.64
N THR A 204 -32.18 18.35 -10.39
CA THR A 204 -32.57 19.55 -9.62
C THR A 204 -31.75 20.80 -9.97
N VAL A 205 -31.10 20.80 -11.13
CA VAL A 205 -30.23 21.90 -11.57
C VAL A 205 -31.07 22.97 -12.26
N THR A 206 -31.20 24.12 -11.62
CA THR A 206 -31.88 25.28 -12.20
C THR A 206 -30.89 26.21 -12.91
N LYS A 207 -31.35 26.97 -13.92
CA LYS A 207 -30.51 28.01 -14.56
C LYS A 207 -29.94 29.02 -13.56
N LYS A 208 -30.68 29.32 -12.49
CA LYS A 208 -30.23 30.18 -11.39
C LYS A 208 -29.01 29.59 -10.66
N ILE A 209 -29.00 28.28 -10.41
CA ILE A 209 -27.86 27.60 -9.78
C ILE A 209 -26.68 27.55 -10.74
N LEU A 210 -26.90 27.23 -12.02
CA LEU A 210 -25.83 27.13 -13.02
C LEU A 210 -25.09 28.47 -13.26
N ARG A 211 -25.81 29.59 -13.14
CA ARG A 211 -25.27 30.95 -13.33
C ARG A 211 -24.71 31.59 -12.06
N SER A 212 -24.81 30.95 -10.88
CA SER A 212 -24.27 31.54 -9.65
C SER A 212 -22.73 31.56 -9.68
N ALA A 213 -22.08 32.29 -8.76
CA ALA A 213 -20.62 32.23 -8.60
C ALA A 213 -20.16 31.10 -7.66
N GLU A 214 -21.10 30.37 -7.04
CA GLU A 214 -20.79 29.29 -6.09
C GLU A 214 -20.28 28.05 -6.82
N ILE A 215 -19.40 27.29 -6.18
CA ILE A 215 -18.91 26.03 -6.75
C ILE A 215 -20.07 25.03 -6.84
N LYS A 216 -20.30 24.43 -8.01
CA LYS A 216 -21.31 23.38 -8.19
C LYS A 216 -20.63 22.02 -8.12
N VAL A 217 -20.92 21.29 -7.06
CA VAL A 217 -20.30 19.99 -6.80
C VAL A 217 -21.23 18.88 -7.28
N ALA A 218 -20.74 18.01 -8.14
CA ALA A 218 -21.44 16.81 -8.56
C ALA A 218 -20.52 15.59 -8.55
N PHE A 219 -21.13 14.41 -8.60
CA PHE A 219 -20.44 13.17 -8.92
C PHE A 219 -20.69 12.90 -10.41
N GLN A 220 -19.67 13.12 -11.25
CA GLN A 220 -19.73 13.03 -12.72
C GLN A 220 -20.60 14.11 -13.37
N TRP A 221 -19.97 15.21 -13.81
CA TRP A 221 -20.64 16.32 -14.49
C TRP A 221 -21.05 15.99 -15.93
N LYS A 222 -20.23 15.25 -16.69
CA LYS A 222 -20.51 14.99 -18.12
C LYS A 222 -21.92 14.40 -18.38
N PRO A 223 -22.37 13.36 -17.67
CA PRO A 223 -23.74 12.84 -17.85
C PRO A 223 -24.83 13.84 -17.47
N ILE A 224 -24.58 14.73 -16.51
CA ILE A 224 -25.51 15.78 -16.09
C ILE A 224 -25.62 16.85 -17.18
N LEU A 225 -24.49 17.28 -17.74
CA LEU A 225 -24.44 18.28 -18.82
C LEU A 225 -25.20 17.81 -20.06
N LYS A 226 -25.06 16.53 -20.46
CA LYS A 226 -25.79 15.95 -21.59
C LYS A 226 -27.32 15.96 -21.44
N GLN A 227 -27.83 16.05 -20.21
CA GLN A 227 -29.27 16.15 -19.95
C GLN A 227 -29.77 17.60 -20.01
N LEU A 228 -28.86 18.58 -19.93
CA LEU A 228 -29.18 20.00 -20.02
C LEU A 228 -29.18 20.42 -21.49
N LYS A 229 -30.36 20.78 -22.01
CA LYS A 229 -30.53 21.14 -23.43
C LYS A 229 -29.75 22.40 -23.89
N GLN A 230 -29.07 23.12 -23.00
CA GLN A 230 -28.36 24.38 -23.28
C GLN A 230 -27.10 24.51 -22.40
N ILE A 231 -26.00 23.86 -22.81
CA ILE A 231 -24.71 23.86 -22.09
C ILE A 231 -24.02 25.24 -22.11
N HIS A 232 -24.32 26.08 -23.12
CA HIS A 232 -23.75 27.42 -23.32
C HIS A 232 -24.05 28.45 -22.21
N ASP A 233 -24.97 28.15 -21.29
CA ASP A 233 -25.44 29.04 -20.21
C ASP A 233 -24.76 28.76 -18.84
N ILE A 234 -23.72 27.90 -18.82
CA ILE A 234 -23.12 27.35 -17.59
C ILE A 234 -21.80 28.06 -17.27
N ALA A 235 -21.63 28.50 -16.03
CA ALA A 235 -20.35 28.97 -15.51
C ALA A 235 -19.40 27.77 -15.28
N THR A 236 -18.70 27.36 -16.34
CA THR A 236 -17.87 26.13 -16.38
C THR A 236 -16.67 26.20 -15.44
N ASP A 237 -16.18 27.40 -15.16
CA ASP A 237 -15.12 27.74 -14.20
C ASP A 237 -15.47 27.42 -12.74
N SER A 238 -16.74 27.15 -12.45
CA SER A 238 -17.25 26.87 -11.12
C SER A 238 -17.75 25.43 -10.92
N LEU A 239 -17.53 24.55 -11.91
CA LEU A 239 -17.89 23.14 -11.81
C LEU A 239 -16.82 22.37 -11.03
N PHE A 240 -17.25 21.55 -10.07
CA PHE A 240 -16.38 20.62 -9.35
C PHE A 240 -16.90 19.20 -9.52
N ASP A 241 -16.16 18.38 -10.27
CA ASP A 241 -16.45 16.95 -10.42
C ASP A 241 -15.65 16.14 -9.40
N THR A 242 -16.36 15.55 -8.44
CA THR A 242 -15.74 14.73 -7.40
C THR A 242 -15.08 13.47 -7.98
N ALA A 243 -15.60 12.89 -9.06
CA ALA A 243 -15.02 11.69 -9.67
C ALA A 243 -13.70 12.02 -10.38
N ILE A 244 -13.63 13.15 -11.09
CA ILE A 244 -12.39 13.63 -11.73
C ILE A 244 -11.34 14.02 -10.68
N ALA A 245 -11.76 14.71 -9.61
CA ALA A 245 -10.85 15.07 -8.52
C ALA A 245 -10.23 13.81 -7.87
N GLY A 246 -11.04 12.77 -7.65
CA GLY A 246 -10.54 11.50 -7.13
C GLY A 246 -9.63 10.76 -8.11
N TRP A 247 -9.96 10.76 -9.41
CA TRP A 247 -9.11 10.16 -10.43
C TRP A 247 -7.74 10.84 -10.52
N LEU A 248 -7.70 12.18 -10.47
CA LEU A 248 -6.45 12.94 -10.53
C LEU A 248 -5.52 12.65 -9.34
N LEU A 249 -6.10 12.32 -8.18
CA LEU A 249 -5.37 11.98 -6.96
C LEU A 249 -4.96 10.50 -6.88
N ASP A 250 -5.62 9.61 -7.60
CA ASP A 250 -5.38 8.16 -7.60
C ASP A 250 -5.71 7.57 -9.00
N PRO A 251 -4.86 7.82 -10.02
CA PRO A 251 -5.19 7.52 -11.41
C PRO A 251 -5.19 6.02 -11.73
N ASP A 252 -4.48 5.21 -10.94
CA ASP A 252 -4.40 3.75 -11.10
C ASP A 252 -5.73 3.04 -10.78
N LYS A 253 -6.64 3.72 -10.06
CA LYS A 253 -7.93 3.15 -9.65
C LYS A 253 -9.10 3.84 -10.34
N LYS A 254 -9.58 3.22 -11.42
CA LYS A 254 -10.80 3.66 -12.09
C LYS A 254 -12.05 3.23 -11.31
N ILE A 255 -12.48 4.08 -10.37
CA ILE A 255 -13.71 3.86 -9.59
C ILE A 255 -14.85 4.67 -10.21
N THR A 256 -15.83 3.99 -10.78
CA THR A 256 -17.02 4.63 -11.38
C THR A 256 -18.24 4.63 -10.46
N GLU A 257 -18.30 3.68 -9.52
CA GLU A 257 -19.46 3.50 -8.64
C GLU A 257 -19.42 4.43 -7.42
N PRO A 258 -20.47 5.23 -7.16
CA PRO A 258 -20.51 6.18 -6.05
C PRO A 258 -20.26 5.56 -4.68
N GLU A 259 -20.77 4.35 -4.43
CA GLU A 259 -20.62 3.65 -3.15
C GLU A 259 -19.17 3.21 -2.89
N LEU A 260 -18.51 2.67 -3.92
CA LEU A 260 -17.09 2.31 -3.83
C LEU A 260 -16.22 3.55 -3.68
N PHE A 261 -16.57 4.62 -4.40
CA PHE A 261 -15.90 5.90 -4.31
C PHE A 261 -16.04 6.50 -2.90
N ALA A 262 -17.25 6.44 -2.31
CA ALA A 262 -17.51 6.87 -0.94
C ALA A 262 -16.67 6.08 0.06
N ARG A 263 -16.63 4.75 -0.07
CA ARG A 263 -15.81 3.90 0.81
C ARG A 263 -14.33 4.25 0.72
N ARG A 264 -13.81 4.48 -0.50
CA ARG A 264 -12.41 4.84 -0.73
C ARG A 264 -12.03 6.17 -0.07
N TRP A 265 -12.84 7.20 -0.28
CA TRP A 265 -12.48 8.57 0.11
C TRP A 265 -13.01 8.99 1.48
N LEU A 266 -14.13 8.42 1.93
CA LEU A 266 -14.80 8.74 3.20
C LEU A 266 -14.70 7.61 4.24
N GLY A 267 -14.23 6.42 3.86
CA GLY A 267 -14.23 5.24 4.73
C GLY A 267 -15.61 4.67 5.04
N ARG A 268 -16.67 5.20 4.40
CA ARG A 268 -18.08 4.80 4.61
C ARG A 268 -18.94 5.21 3.42
N VAL A 269 -20.16 4.70 3.36
CA VAL A 269 -21.19 5.17 2.41
C VAL A 269 -22.18 6.08 3.15
N PRO A 270 -22.21 7.40 2.90
CA PRO A 270 -23.20 8.29 3.47
C PRO A 270 -24.62 7.95 3.01
N LYS A 271 -25.61 8.13 3.90
CA LYS A 271 -27.01 7.80 3.58
C LYS A 271 -27.65 8.78 2.60
N LYS A 272 -27.24 10.05 2.65
CA LYS A 272 -27.78 11.13 1.81
C LYS A 272 -26.77 11.53 0.74
N LYS A 273 -27.21 11.63 -0.52
CA LYS A 273 -26.34 12.07 -1.65
C LYS A 273 -25.73 13.46 -1.43
N VAL A 274 -26.45 14.37 -0.77
CA VAL A 274 -25.93 15.71 -0.43
C VAL A 274 -24.79 15.63 0.60
N GLU A 275 -24.91 14.76 1.61
CA GLU A 275 -23.84 14.52 2.59
C GLU A 275 -22.61 13.92 1.92
N PHE A 276 -22.83 12.95 1.02
CA PHE A 276 -21.77 12.35 0.19
C PHE A 276 -20.99 13.39 -0.62
N LEU A 277 -21.67 14.24 -1.39
CA LEU A 277 -21.00 15.26 -2.20
C LEU A 277 -20.30 16.32 -1.34
N SER A 278 -20.93 16.76 -0.25
CA SER A 278 -20.37 17.80 0.60
C SER A 278 -19.11 17.34 1.33
N GLU A 279 -19.08 16.10 1.82
CA GLU A 279 -17.89 15.57 2.50
C GLU A 279 -16.76 15.28 1.51
N LEU A 280 -17.09 14.74 0.33
CA LEU A 280 -16.11 14.54 -0.73
C LEU A 280 -15.51 15.86 -1.19
N TYR A 281 -16.32 16.89 -1.41
CA TYR A 281 -15.83 18.20 -1.82
C TYR A 281 -14.78 18.75 -0.85
N ASN A 282 -15.05 18.69 0.46
CA ASN A 282 -14.11 19.17 1.46
C ASN A 282 -12.79 18.40 1.43
N ILE A 283 -12.85 17.06 1.41
CA ILE A 283 -11.66 16.20 1.45
C ILE A 283 -10.86 16.31 0.15
N LEU A 284 -11.53 16.23 -1.00
CA LEU A 284 -10.88 16.24 -2.31
C LEU A 284 -10.27 17.60 -2.65
N THR A 285 -10.95 18.70 -2.31
CA THR A 285 -10.39 20.05 -2.57
C THR A 285 -9.12 20.25 -1.75
N TYR A 286 -9.11 19.81 -0.49
CA TYR A 286 -7.90 19.85 0.32
C TYR A 286 -6.79 18.95 -0.24
N ALA A 287 -7.13 17.73 -0.65
CA ALA A 287 -6.16 16.80 -1.22
C ALA A 287 -5.52 17.35 -2.50
N LEU A 288 -6.32 17.92 -3.41
CA LEU A 288 -5.84 18.59 -4.62
C LEU A 288 -4.86 19.73 -4.30
N HIS A 289 -5.19 20.58 -3.32
CA HIS A 289 -4.31 21.66 -2.86
C HIS A 289 -3.00 21.11 -2.30
N LYS A 290 -3.07 20.11 -1.43
CA LYS A 290 -1.90 19.49 -0.79
C LYS A 290 -0.94 18.90 -1.82
N GLU A 291 -1.46 18.19 -2.83
CA GLU A 291 -0.67 17.56 -3.89
C GLU A 291 -0.34 18.52 -5.05
N ARG A 292 -0.71 19.81 -4.94
CA ARG A 292 -0.47 20.85 -5.97
C ARG A 292 -1.11 20.55 -7.33
N LEU A 293 -2.26 19.87 -7.33
CA LEU A 293 -2.98 19.44 -8.53
C LEU A 293 -4.11 20.39 -8.94
N GLU A 294 -4.34 21.47 -8.19
CA GLU A 294 -5.44 22.43 -8.43
C GLU A 294 -5.38 23.05 -9.83
N ASN A 295 -4.18 23.38 -10.33
CA ASN A 295 -4.04 23.96 -11.67
C ASN A 295 -4.50 22.98 -12.76
N ILE A 296 -4.13 21.71 -12.64
CA ILE A 296 -4.54 20.67 -13.60
C ILE A 296 -6.06 20.48 -13.50
N PHE A 297 -6.59 20.38 -12.29
CA PHE A 297 -8.02 20.20 -12.08
C PHE A 297 -8.84 21.36 -12.68
N TRP A 298 -8.52 22.61 -12.33
CA TRP A 298 -9.32 23.78 -12.71
C TRP A 298 -9.09 24.25 -14.14
N ASN A 299 -7.87 24.17 -14.67
CA ASN A 299 -7.53 24.78 -15.95
C ASN A 299 -7.43 23.76 -17.11
N ILE A 300 -7.40 22.46 -16.81
CA ILE A 300 -7.33 21.41 -17.82
C ILE A 300 -8.56 20.51 -17.76
N GLU A 301 -8.76 19.81 -16.65
CA GLU A 301 -9.79 18.77 -16.58
C GLU A 301 -11.21 19.35 -16.61
N MET A 302 -11.50 20.31 -15.73
CA MET A 302 -12.86 20.84 -15.63
C MET A 302 -13.35 21.57 -16.90
N PRO A 303 -12.53 22.38 -17.61
CA PRO A 303 -12.93 23.00 -18.88
C PRO A 303 -13.19 22.00 -20.01
N ILE A 304 -12.55 20.82 -20.01
CA ILE A 304 -12.74 19.79 -21.03
C ILE A 304 -14.09 19.07 -20.87
N ILE A 305 -14.61 18.92 -19.65
CA ILE A 305 -15.85 18.18 -19.39
C ILE A 305 -17.06 18.67 -20.20
N PRO A 306 -17.38 19.99 -20.26
CA PRO A 306 -18.44 20.52 -21.11
C PRO A 306 -18.20 20.28 -22.60
N VAL A 307 -16.96 20.46 -23.08
CA VAL A 307 -16.60 20.21 -24.49
C VAL A 307 -16.87 18.76 -24.87
N LEU A 308 -16.47 17.81 -24.02
CA LEU A 308 -16.77 16.39 -24.23
C LEU A 308 -18.27 16.09 -24.20
N ALA A 309 -19.03 16.74 -23.32
CA ALA A 309 -20.48 16.60 -23.29
C ALA A 309 -21.12 17.08 -24.61
N ASP A 310 -20.69 18.25 -25.11
CA ASP A 310 -21.15 18.82 -26.38
C ASP A 310 -20.79 17.92 -27.57
N MET A 311 -19.53 17.45 -27.65
CA MET A 311 -19.08 16.54 -28.69
C MET A 311 -19.90 15.23 -28.71
N GLU A 312 -20.17 14.65 -27.53
CA GLU A 312 -20.99 13.44 -27.42
C GLU A 312 -22.46 13.68 -27.79
N GLN A 313 -22.99 14.88 -27.55
CA GLN A 313 -24.37 15.22 -27.89
C GLN A 313 -24.53 15.54 -29.38
N TYR A 314 -23.56 16.20 -29.99
CA TYR A 314 -23.55 16.48 -31.42
C TYR A 314 -23.33 15.20 -32.24
N GLY A 315 -22.42 14.34 -31.77
CA GLY A 315 -22.07 13.09 -32.44
C GLY A 315 -21.29 13.29 -33.74
N ILE A 316 -21.23 12.24 -34.55
CA ILE A 316 -20.60 12.26 -35.88
C ILE A 316 -21.57 11.72 -36.91
N THR A 317 -21.59 12.31 -38.10
CA THR A 317 -22.33 11.77 -39.23
C THR A 317 -21.57 10.58 -39.82
N ILE A 318 -22.31 9.56 -40.22
CA ILE A 318 -21.73 8.31 -40.71
C ILE A 318 -22.30 7.96 -42.09
N ASN A 319 -21.41 7.62 -43.02
CA ASN A 319 -21.79 7.07 -44.33
C ASN A 319 -22.28 5.62 -44.16
N THR A 320 -23.57 5.48 -43.87
CA THR A 320 -24.23 4.19 -43.63
C THR A 320 -24.10 3.23 -44.83
N PRO A 321 -24.26 3.66 -46.10
CA PRO A 321 -24.01 2.80 -47.26
C PRO A 321 -22.59 2.21 -47.31
N ALA A 322 -21.55 3.02 -47.07
CA ALA A 322 -20.16 2.56 -47.07
C ALA A 322 -19.91 1.51 -45.98
N LEU A 323 -20.44 1.73 -44.76
CA LEU A 323 -20.33 0.76 -43.67
C LEU A 323 -21.03 -0.57 -43.98
N LYS A 324 -22.19 -0.55 -44.65
CA LYS A 324 -22.88 -1.78 -45.07
C LYS A 324 -22.03 -2.59 -46.06
N LYS A 325 -21.34 -1.92 -46.99
CA LYS A 325 -20.41 -2.57 -47.94
C LYS A 325 -19.23 -3.23 -47.21
N LEU A 326 -18.62 -2.53 -46.25
CA LEU A 326 -17.53 -3.05 -45.43
C LEU A 326 -17.98 -4.27 -44.60
N ARG A 327 -19.18 -4.23 -44.00
CA ARG A 327 -19.73 -5.38 -43.25
C ARG A 327 -19.88 -6.64 -44.11
N LEU A 328 -20.36 -6.50 -45.34
CA LEU A 328 -20.52 -7.60 -46.29
C LEU A 328 -19.17 -8.16 -46.75
N GLN A 329 -18.12 -7.33 -46.81
CA GLN A 329 -16.76 -7.80 -47.11
C GLN A 329 -16.14 -8.55 -45.92
N ALA A 330 -16.36 -8.07 -44.70
CA ALA A 330 -15.83 -8.69 -43.47
C ALA A 330 -16.47 -10.05 -43.14
N THR A 331 -17.72 -10.28 -43.56
CA THR A 331 -18.48 -11.52 -43.31
C THR A 331 -18.28 -12.60 -44.38
N LYS A 332 -17.47 -12.32 -45.41
CA LYS A 332 -17.11 -13.27 -46.48
C LYS A 332 -15.80 -14.04 -46.22
N LYS A 333 -15.24 -13.95 -45.00
CA LYS A 333 -14.13 -14.79 -44.51
C LYS A 333 -14.65 -15.77 -43.48
#